data_AF-A0A1D1XZP0-F1
#
_entry.id   AF-A0A1D1XZP0-F1
#
_cell.length_a   1.000
_cell.length_b   1.000
_cell.length_c   1.000
_cell.angle_alpha   90.00
_cell.angle_beta   90.00
_cell.angle_gamma   90.00
#
_symmetry.space_group_name_H-M   'P 1'
#
loop_
_entity.id
_entity.type
_entity.pdbx_description
1 polymer ?
#
loop_
_entity_poly.entity_id
_entity_poly.type
_entity_poly.pdbx_seq_one_letter_code
_entity_poly.pdbx_strand_id
1 'polypeptide(L)'
;QALKEKEEDPTALGSSVHRETNTSDILAQALKEKVEALLLLSQQEERHLLERDVNAALQKKMEDLQRNLVQVTNEKVMALLQLAQLKKEYQLLQVNSRHGMKHVNSPADDGDKSLVAQDRNAKLKNLLKKTYLRRWVGRECESENDIHTEMDLARLKVENAALQESITNIGHLTFSIHKLRLSLRKVMNDSILPASAEKVTMTLNDIFHEVDHVKTALRSSIPVSLSAAPDEASCEQNSDDLAPHVDASGNEKLDPITAVGCEMVELLILAAELVKDKLITGVSSSLS
;
A
#
# COMPACT_ATOMS: atom_id res chain seq x y z
N GLN A 1 23.85 -108.52 -57.53
CA GLN A 1 22.52 -108.20 -58.08
C GLN A 1 21.53 -108.58 -56.99
N ALA A 2 20.86 -107.72 -56.23
CA ALA A 2 20.56 -106.30 -56.38
C ALA A 2 20.28 -105.68 -54.99
N LEU A 3 20.75 -104.42 -54.82
CA LEU A 3 20.14 -103.26 -54.11
C LEU A 3 19.84 -103.40 -52.60
N LYS A 4 20.65 -102.83 -51.68
CA LYS A 4 20.89 -101.39 -51.38
C LYS A 4 19.63 -100.74 -50.81
N GLU A 5 19.45 -100.79 -49.49
CA GLU A 5 19.84 -99.75 -48.51
C GLU A 5 19.11 -98.41 -48.67
N LYS A 6 18.52 -98.01 -47.53
CA LYS A 6 18.18 -96.65 -47.11
C LYS A 6 16.86 -96.07 -47.65
N GLU A 7 15.80 -96.42 -46.92
CA GLU A 7 14.60 -95.62 -46.78
C GLU A 7 14.99 -94.28 -46.14
N GLU A 8 14.99 -93.20 -46.94
CA GLU A 8 15.11 -91.83 -46.43
C GLU A 8 13.79 -91.44 -45.75
N ASP A 9 13.91 -91.12 -44.47
CA ASP A 9 12.87 -90.54 -43.63
C ASP A 9 12.61 -89.09 -44.10
N PRO A 10 11.42 -88.73 -44.65
CA PRO A 10 11.13 -87.35 -45.07
C PRO A 10 10.78 -86.42 -43.88
N THR A 11 10.91 -86.90 -42.65
CA THR A 11 10.32 -86.26 -41.46
C THR A 11 11.26 -85.26 -40.76
N ALA A 12 12.53 -85.13 -41.18
CA ALA A 12 13.52 -84.31 -40.47
C ALA A 12 13.45 -82.80 -40.77
N LEU A 13 12.91 -82.36 -41.92
CA LEU A 13 12.90 -80.94 -42.31
C LEU A 13 11.77 -80.11 -41.66
N GLY A 14 10.68 -80.75 -41.21
CA GLY A 14 9.54 -80.05 -40.59
C GLY A 14 9.73 -79.68 -39.11
N SER A 15 10.70 -80.29 -38.43
CA SER A 15 10.91 -80.09 -36.98
C SER A 15 11.84 -78.90 -36.64
N SER A 16 12.75 -78.52 -37.55
CA SER A 16 13.67 -77.38 -37.37
C SER A 16 12.94 -76.06 -37.53
N VAL A 17 12.19 -75.90 -38.62
CA VAL A 17 11.44 -74.67 -38.94
C VAL A 17 10.39 -74.37 -37.87
N HIS A 18 9.66 -75.38 -37.40
CA HIS A 18 8.64 -75.20 -36.38
C HIS A 18 9.24 -74.88 -35.00
N ARG A 19 10.46 -75.35 -34.70
CA ARG A 19 11.20 -74.97 -33.48
C ARG A 19 11.74 -73.55 -33.56
N GLU A 20 12.29 -73.15 -34.71
CA GLU A 20 12.81 -71.81 -34.94
C GLU A 20 11.71 -70.74 -34.85
N THR A 21 10.54 -70.98 -35.42
CA THR A 21 9.37 -70.09 -35.26
C THR A 21 8.95 -69.97 -33.80
N ASN A 22 8.89 -71.09 -33.07
CA ASN A 22 8.52 -71.07 -31.65
C ASN A 22 9.55 -70.30 -30.81
N THR A 23 10.85 -70.40 -31.10
CA THR A 23 11.88 -69.62 -30.39
C THR A 23 11.81 -68.12 -30.72
N SER A 24 11.49 -67.77 -31.96
CA SER A 24 11.29 -66.38 -32.38
C SER A 24 10.04 -65.77 -31.73
N ASP A 25 8.95 -66.55 -31.62
CA ASP A 25 7.72 -66.12 -30.98
C ASP A 25 7.89 -65.94 -29.47
N ILE A 26 8.62 -66.85 -28.81
CA ILE A 26 9.00 -66.71 -27.40
C ILE A 26 9.85 -65.46 -27.18
N LEU A 27 10.81 -65.18 -28.08
CA LEU A 27 11.64 -63.98 -28.01
C LEU A 27 10.81 -62.70 -28.22
N ALA A 28 9.92 -62.69 -29.21
CA ALA A 28 9.03 -61.56 -29.48
C ALA A 28 8.10 -61.29 -28.29
N GLN A 29 7.56 -62.34 -27.67
CA GLN A 29 6.74 -62.25 -26.47
C GLN A 29 7.56 -61.72 -25.29
N ALA A 30 8.78 -62.22 -25.06
CA ALA A 30 9.67 -61.73 -24.00
C ALA A 30 10.08 -60.26 -24.21
N LEU A 31 10.32 -59.84 -25.46
CA LEU A 31 10.59 -58.45 -25.79
C LEU A 31 9.37 -57.56 -25.54
N LYS A 32 8.17 -58.03 -25.92
CA LYS A 32 6.91 -57.34 -25.64
C LYS A 32 6.69 -57.16 -24.15
N GLU A 33 6.83 -58.23 -23.36
CA GLU A 33 6.70 -58.19 -21.89
C GLU A 33 7.73 -57.25 -21.26
N LYS A 34 8.97 -57.22 -21.75
CA LYS A 34 10.00 -56.28 -21.27
C LYS A 34 9.63 -54.83 -21.59
N VAL A 35 9.10 -54.57 -22.79
CA VAL A 35 8.65 -53.22 -23.18
C VAL A 35 7.47 -52.78 -22.32
N GLU A 36 6.50 -53.67 -22.07
CA GLU A 36 5.38 -53.41 -21.17
C GLU A 36 5.85 -53.15 -19.73
N ALA A 37 6.80 -53.95 -19.22
CA ALA A 37 7.39 -53.75 -17.90
C ALA A 37 8.15 -52.42 -17.79
N LEU A 38 8.93 -52.04 -18.80
CA LEU A 38 9.64 -50.75 -18.83
C LEU A 38 8.68 -49.56 -18.92
N LEU A 39 7.57 -49.69 -19.66
CA LEU A 39 6.55 -48.65 -19.76
C LEU A 39 5.85 -48.45 -18.40
N LEU A 40 5.52 -49.54 -17.69
CA LEU A 40 4.98 -49.48 -16.34
C LEU A 40 5.97 -48.85 -15.35
N LEU A 41 7.25 -49.24 -15.40
CA LEU A 41 8.30 -48.65 -14.55
C LEU A 41 8.46 -47.15 -14.83
N SER A 42 8.47 -46.73 -16.10
CA SER A 42 8.55 -45.32 -16.50
C SER A 42 7.37 -44.49 -15.94
N GLN A 43 6.14 -45.01 -16.03
CA GLN A 43 4.96 -44.36 -15.46
C GLN A 43 5.01 -44.30 -13.93
N GLN A 44 5.56 -45.33 -13.28
CA GLN A 44 5.72 -45.35 -11.83
C GLN A 44 6.76 -44.32 -11.38
N GLU A 45 7.88 -44.19 -12.08
CA GLU A 45 8.92 -43.18 -11.81
C GLU A 45 8.37 -41.76 -11.98
N GLU A 46 7.60 -41.49 -13.04
CA GLU A 46 6.95 -40.19 -13.25
C GLU A 46 5.99 -39.84 -12.11
N ARG A 47 5.12 -40.78 -11.73
CA ARG A 47 4.20 -40.59 -10.58
C ARG A 47 4.96 -40.33 -9.28
N HIS A 48 6.03 -41.08 -9.04
CA HIS A 48 6.83 -40.92 -7.84
C HIS A 48 7.51 -39.54 -7.80
N LEU A 49 8.00 -39.04 -8.95
CA LEU A 49 8.60 -37.72 -9.03
C LEU A 49 7.55 -36.63 -8.77
N LEU A 50 6.39 -36.71 -9.42
CA LEU A 50 5.29 -35.77 -9.21
C LEU A 50 4.79 -35.77 -7.76
N GLU A 51 4.64 -36.95 -7.15
CA GLU A 51 4.24 -37.06 -5.74
C GLU A 51 5.28 -36.40 -4.81
N ARG A 52 6.58 -36.57 -5.10
CA ARG A 52 7.64 -35.88 -4.35
C ARG A 52 7.56 -34.36 -4.50
N ASP A 53 7.38 -33.86 -5.71
CA ASP A 53 7.30 -32.42 -5.98
C ASP A 53 6.07 -31.79 -5.32
N VAL A 54 4.92 -32.45 -5.42
CA VAL A 54 3.68 -32.04 -4.74
C VAL A 54 3.87 -32.06 -3.23
N ASN A 55 4.44 -33.11 -2.66
CA ASN A 55 4.68 -33.20 -1.23
C ASN A 55 5.67 -32.11 -0.75
N ALA A 56 6.72 -31.82 -1.51
CA ALA A 56 7.67 -30.74 -1.20
C ALA A 56 6.99 -29.36 -1.25
N ALA A 57 6.15 -29.11 -2.25
CA ALA A 57 5.38 -27.87 -2.36
C ALA A 57 4.38 -27.70 -1.20
N LEU A 58 3.66 -28.78 -0.84
CA LEU A 58 2.75 -28.79 0.30
C LEU A 58 3.47 -28.54 1.62
N GLN A 59 4.62 -29.19 1.84
CA GLN A 59 5.45 -28.98 3.02
C GLN A 59 5.91 -27.52 3.13
N LYS A 60 6.39 -26.94 2.03
CA LYS A 60 6.77 -25.52 2.00
C LYS A 60 5.60 -24.60 2.33
N LYS A 61 4.41 -24.85 1.77
CA LYS A 61 3.20 -24.08 2.07
C LYS A 61 2.79 -24.20 3.53
N MET A 62 2.91 -25.40 4.12
CA MET A 62 2.65 -25.62 5.54
C MET A 62 3.59 -24.79 6.42
N GLU A 63 4.89 -24.82 6.13
CA GLU A 63 5.89 -24.02 6.87
C GLU A 63 5.67 -22.52 6.72
N ASP A 64 5.35 -22.04 5.51
CA ASP A 64 5.03 -20.63 5.24
C ASP A 64 3.79 -20.19 6.02
N LEU A 65 2.72 -21.00 6.04
CA LEU A 65 1.51 -20.74 6.82
C LEU A 65 1.80 -20.72 8.33
N GLN A 66 2.61 -21.65 8.81
CA GLN A 66 3.01 -21.70 10.22
C GLN A 66 3.81 -20.45 10.62
N ARG A 67 4.75 -20.01 9.78
CA ARG A 67 5.51 -18.76 10.00
C ARG A 67 4.59 -17.54 10.01
N ASN A 68 3.69 -17.43 9.05
CA ASN A 68 2.71 -16.34 8.98
C ASN A 68 1.80 -16.31 10.21
N LEU A 69 1.33 -17.47 10.67
CA LEU A 69 0.48 -17.57 11.85
C LEU A 69 1.20 -17.05 13.11
N VAL A 70 2.46 -17.45 13.31
CA VAL A 70 3.27 -16.97 14.44
C VAL A 70 3.49 -15.46 14.34
N GLN A 71 3.81 -14.94 13.15
CA GLN A 71 4.01 -13.52 12.93
C GLN A 71 2.74 -12.70 13.24
N VAL A 72 1.61 -13.06 12.63
CA VAL A 72 0.32 -12.36 12.84
C VAL A 72 -0.11 -12.44 14.31
N THR A 73 0.15 -13.55 14.99
CA THR A 73 -0.14 -13.70 16.41
C THR A 73 0.71 -12.75 17.25
N ASN A 74 2.02 -12.66 16.98
CA ASN A 74 2.92 -11.74 17.67
C ASN A 74 2.51 -10.27 17.44
N GLU A 75 2.23 -9.89 16.20
CA GLU A 75 1.76 -8.54 15.86
C GLU A 75 0.44 -8.21 16.57
N LYS A 76 -0.51 -9.16 16.61
CA LYS A 76 -1.77 -9.00 17.35
C LYS A 76 -1.54 -8.85 18.85
N VAL A 77 -0.64 -9.62 19.46
CA VAL A 77 -0.28 -9.49 20.88
C VAL A 77 0.33 -8.12 21.15
N MET A 78 1.23 -7.63 20.29
CA MET A 78 1.81 -6.30 20.41
C MET A 78 0.77 -5.19 20.29
N ALA A 79 -0.15 -5.29 19.33
CA ALA A 79 -1.24 -4.34 19.17
C ALA A 79 -2.19 -4.33 20.39
N LEU A 80 -2.51 -5.50 20.94
CA LEU A 80 -3.31 -5.62 22.16
C LEU A 80 -2.59 -5.02 23.38
N LEU A 81 -1.27 -5.20 23.48
CA LEU A 81 -0.46 -4.64 24.54
C LEU A 81 -0.41 -3.11 24.45
N GLN A 82 -0.20 -2.56 23.26
CA GLN A 82 -0.26 -1.11 23.01
C GLN A 82 -1.66 -0.55 23.31
N LEU A 83 -2.73 -1.24 22.90
CA LEU A 83 -4.11 -0.85 23.20
C LEU A 83 -4.37 -0.81 24.71
N ALA A 84 -3.89 -1.83 25.44
CA ALA A 84 -4.02 -1.88 26.89
C ALA A 84 -3.27 -0.72 27.57
N GLN A 85 -2.07 -0.38 27.08
CA GLN A 85 -1.31 0.78 27.55
C GLN A 85 -2.03 2.10 27.27
N LEU A 86 -2.49 2.31 26.03
CA LEU A 86 -3.24 3.52 25.66
C LEU A 86 -4.50 3.68 26.52
N LYS A 87 -5.21 2.58 26.79
CA LYS A 87 -6.41 2.59 27.65
C LYS A 87 -6.07 3.00 29.08
N LYS A 88 -4.94 2.54 29.62
CA LYS A 88 -4.45 2.93 30.95
C LYS A 88 -4.11 4.43 30.99
N GLU A 89 -3.40 4.93 29.99
CA GLU A 89 -3.04 6.35 29.87
C GLU A 89 -4.29 7.23 29.73
N TYR A 90 -5.25 6.81 28.91
CA TYR A 90 -6.54 7.50 28.78
C TYR A 90 -7.31 7.54 30.11
N GLN A 91 -7.36 6.43 30.84
CA GLN A 91 -7.99 6.40 32.17
C GLN A 91 -7.28 7.33 33.15
N LEU A 92 -5.94 7.36 33.15
CA LEU A 92 -5.15 8.27 33.99
C LEU A 92 -5.44 9.74 33.64
N LEU A 93 -5.44 10.09 32.35
CA LEU A 93 -5.77 11.43 31.87
C LEU A 93 -7.22 11.80 32.21
N GLN A 94 -8.16 10.87 32.13
CA GLN A 94 -9.56 11.09 32.51
C GLN A 94 -9.71 11.33 34.02
N VAL A 95 -9.01 10.58 34.87
CA VAL A 95 -9.02 10.79 36.33
C VAL A 95 -8.36 12.12 36.68
N ASN A 96 -7.24 12.46 36.03
CA ASN A 96 -6.54 13.72 36.24
C ASN A 96 -7.36 14.93 35.75
N SER A 97 -8.05 14.81 34.62
CA SER A 97 -9.03 15.80 34.13
C SER A 97 -10.19 16.00 35.11
N ARG A 98 -10.71 14.91 35.69
CA ARG A 98 -11.78 14.96 36.69
C ARG A 98 -11.32 15.53 38.04
N HIS A 99 -10.05 15.35 38.42
CA HIS A 99 -9.46 15.95 39.61
C HIS A 99 -9.06 17.42 39.40
N GLY A 100 -8.56 17.77 38.22
CA GLY A 100 -8.24 19.16 37.83
C GLY A 100 -9.47 20.07 37.77
N MET A 101 -10.65 19.52 37.52
CA MET A 101 -11.93 20.25 37.62
C MET A 101 -12.50 20.32 39.04
N LYS A 102 -12.02 19.53 40.00
CA LYS A 102 -12.57 19.50 41.37
C LYS A 102 -12.04 20.58 42.31
N HIS A 103 -11.11 21.43 41.85
CA HIS A 103 -10.60 22.54 42.67
C HIS A 103 -11.36 23.87 42.46
N VAL A 104 -12.46 23.86 41.71
CA VAL A 104 -13.37 25.00 41.60
C VAL A 104 -14.81 24.52 41.86
N ASN A 105 -15.20 24.66 43.12
CA ASN A 105 -16.58 24.80 43.63
C ASN A 105 -17.47 23.54 43.84
N SER A 106 -17.66 23.25 45.14
CA SER A 106 -18.86 22.79 45.87
C SER A 106 -19.59 21.47 45.53
N PRO A 107 -20.15 20.77 46.55
CA PRO A 107 -20.73 19.43 46.42
C PRO A 107 -22.25 19.50 46.23
N ALA A 108 -22.75 19.06 45.07
CA ALA A 108 -24.08 18.50 44.94
C ALA A 108 -24.19 17.74 43.61
N ASP A 109 -24.94 16.64 43.69
CA ASP A 109 -25.55 15.91 42.58
C ASP A 109 -24.66 14.89 41.83
N ASP A 110 -24.76 13.66 42.33
CA ASP A 110 -24.20 12.43 41.81
C ASP A 110 -25.30 11.71 41.01
N GLY A 111 -25.31 11.87 39.69
CA GLY A 111 -26.27 11.17 38.83
C GLY A 111 -25.94 11.18 37.33
N ASP A 112 -25.29 12.21 36.81
CA ASP A 112 -25.36 12.46 35.35
C ASP A 112 -24.11 12.08 34.54
N LYS A 113 -23.13 11.40 35.15
CA LYS A 113 -21.83 11.12 34.50
C LYS A 113 -21.87 9.92 33.55
N SER A 114 -22.92 9.10 33.62
CA SER A 114 -23.09 7.90 32.78
C SER A 114 -23.72 8.20 31.41
N LEU A 115 -24.60 9.21 31.33
CA LEU A 115 -25.34 9.53 30.10
C LEU A 115 -24.44 10.16 29.04
N VAL A 116 -23.50 11.03 29.43
CA VAL A 116 -22.59 11.73 28.49
C VAL A 116 -21.61 10.79 27.78
N ALA A 117 -21.17 9.70 28.43
CA ALA A 117 -20.27 8.73 27.82
C ALA A 117 -20.99 7.82 26.80
N GLN A 118 -22.24 7.46 27.09
CA GLN A 118 -23.09 6.66 26.21
C GLN A 118 -23.47 7.42 24.94
N ASP A 119 -23.77 8.72 25.07
CA ASP A 119 -24.14 9.58 23.94
C ASP A 119 -22.98 9.78 22.94
N ARG A 120 -21.75 9.97 23.45
CA ARG A 120 -20.54 10.04 22.59
C ARG A 120 -20.30 8.73 21.83
N ASN A 121 -20.61 7.59 22.44
CA ASN A 121 -20.44 6.28 21.82
C ASN A 121 -21.53 6.00 20.76
N ALA A 122 -22.76 6.46 20.99
CA ALA A 122 -23.84 6.41 19.99
C ALA A 122 -23.53 7.31 18.78
N LYS A 123 -22.96 8.50 19.03
CA LYS A 123 -22.53 9.45 17.99
C LYS A 123 -21.37 8.90 17.15
N LEU A 124 -20.39 8.24 17.77
CA LEU A 124 -19.32 7.52 17.07
C LEU A 124 -19.86 6.39 16.19
N LYS A 125 -20.83 5.61 16.69
CA LYS A 125 -21.48 4.56 15.89
C LYS A 125 -22.28 5.12 14.72
N ASN A 126 -22.93 6.28 14.87
CA ASN A 126 -23.64 6.95 13.78
C ASN A 126 -22.65 7.49 12.72
N LEU A 127 -21.54 8.09 13.16
CA LEU A 127 -20.45 8.53 12.28
C LEU A 127 -19.82 7.35 11.53
N LEU A 128 -19.59 6.22 12.19
CA LEU A 128 -19.07 4.98 11.56
C LEU A 128 -20.07 4.32 10.61
N LYS A 129 -21.38 4.55 10.79
CA LYS A 129 -22.41 4.14 9.83
C LYS A 129 -22.45 5.07 8.60
N LYS A 130 -22.12 6.35 8.80
CA LYS A 130 -22.10 7.40 7.76
C LYS A 130 -20.79 7.41 6.97
N THR A 131 -19.70 6.92 7.54
CA THR A 131 -18.45 6.70 6.83
C THR A 131 -18.42 5.30 6.22
N TYR A 132 -17.79 5.15 5.05
CA TYR A 132 -17.69 3.91 4.26
C TYR A 132 -16.96 2.73 4.96
N LEU A 133 -16.69 2.81 6.27
CA LEU A 133 -16.06 1.74 7.04
C LEU A 133 -16.87 0.44 7.06
N ARG A 134 -18.19 0.49 6.79
CA ARG A 134 -18.99 -0.72 6.65
C ARG A 134 -18.56 -1.62 5.47
N ARG A 135 -17.88 -1.07 4.45
CA ARG A 135 -17.30 -1.88 3.36
C ARG A 135 -16.09 -2.70 3.83
N TRP A 136 -15.40 -2.23 4.88
CA TRP A 136 -14.22 -2.87 5.46
C TRP A 136 -14.59 -3.88 6.56
N VAL A 137 -15.69 -3.65 7.26
CA VAL A 137 -16.28 -4.61 8.20
C VAL A 137 -17.17 -5.56 7.39
N GLY A 138 -16.53 -6.58 6.83
CA GLY A 138 -17.03 -7.58 5.88
C GLY A 138 -18.56 -7.77 5.80
N ARG A 139 -19.07 -7.63 4.56
CA ARG A 139 -20.35 -8.20 4.16
C ARG A 139 -20.09 -9.66 3.81
N GLU A 140 -20.64 -10.58 4.59
CA GLU A 140 -20.65 -12.01 4.30
C GLU A 140 -21.57 -12.29 3.09
N CYS A 141 -21.02 -13.01 2.09
CA CYS A 141 -21.66 -13.62 0.91
C CYS A 141 -22.34 -12.65 -0.10
N GLU A 142 -22.26 -12.80 -1.42
CA GLU A 142 -22.29 -13.99 -2.28
C GLU A 142 -21.48 -13.78 -3.59
N SER A 143 -21.06 -14.93 -4.14
CA SER A 143 -20.62 -15.24 -5.52
C SER A 143 -20.73 -14.17 -6.61
N GLU A 144 -19.69 -14.08 -7.45
CA GLU A 144 -19.57 -13.41 -8.78
C GLU A 144 -18.65 -12.16 -8.90
N ASN A 145 -17.56 -12.03 -8.12
CA ASN A 145 -16.72 -10.82 -8.21
C ASN A 145 -15.19 -11.03 -8.21
N ASP A 146 -14.66 -12.18 -8.61
CA ASP A 146 -13.20 -12.40 -8.54
C ASP A 146 -12.43 -11.38 -9.42
N ILE A 147 -12.91 -11.10 -10.64
CA ILE A 147 -12.28 -10.13 -11.56
C ILE A 147 -12.50 -8.67 -11.13
N HIS A 148 -13.67 -8.34 -10.58
CA HIS A 148 -13.97 -6.99 -10.07
C HIS A 148 -13.19 -6.69 -8.80
N THR A 149 -12.99 -7.67 -7.92
CA THR A 149 -12.16 -7.50 -6.71
C THR A 149 -10.67 -7.38 -7.04
N GLU A 150 -10.17 -8.06 -8.07
CA GLU A 150 -8.78 -7.92 -8.51
C GLU A 150 -8.53 -6.57 -9.19
N MET A 151 -9.46 -6.09 -10.02
CA MET A 151 -9.38 -4.76 -10.62
C MET A 151 -9.53 -3.64 -9.58
N ASP A 152 -10.43 -3.80 -8.61
CA ASP A 152 -10.56 -2.89 -7.47
C ASP A 152 -9.30 -2.93 -6.59
N LEU A 153 -8.68 -4.09 -6.39
CA LEU A 153 -7.43 -4.24 -5.64
C LEU A 153 -6.26 -3.58 -6.39
N ALA A 154 -6.15 -3.76 -7.70
CA ALA A 154 -5.13 -3.12 -8.51
C ALA A 154 -5.31 -1.59 -8.50
N ARG A 155 -6.55 -1.10 -8.66
CA ARG A 155 -6.89 0.32 -8.52
C ARG A 155 -6.52 0.86 -7.14
N LEU A 156 -6.91 0.16 -6.08
CA LEU A 156 -6.58 0.54 -4.70
C LEU A 156 -5.07 0.52 -4.43
N LYS A 157 -4.32 -0.40 -5.04
CA LYS A 157 -2.85 -0.44 -4.95
C LYS A 157 -2.21 0.76 -5.64
N VAL A 158 -2.71 1.15 -6.82
CA VAL A 158 -2.24 2.34 -7.54
C VAL A 158 -2.56 3.61 -6.76
N GLU A 159 -3.79 3.73 -6.23
CA GLU A 159 -4.18 4.86 -5.38
C GLU A 159 -3.36 4.92 -4.10
N ASN A 160 -3.11 3.78 -3.44
CA ASN A 160 -2.25 3.74 -2.24
C ASN A 160 -0.80 4.11 -2.57
N ALA A 161 -0.25 3.67 -3.71
CA ALA A 161 1.07 4.09 -4.16
C ALA A 161 1.13 5.60 -4.42
N ALA A 162 0.11 6.17 -5.08
CA ALA A 162 0.00 7.62 -5.31
C ALA A 162 -0.14 8.41 -4.00
N LEU A 163 -0.88 7.88 -3.02
CA LEU A 163 -0.99 8.46 -1.68
C LEU A 163 0.34 8.42 -0.94
N GLN A 164 1.07 7.31 -1.00
CA GLN A 164 2.41 7.21 -0.41
C GLN A 164 3.37 8.21 -1.05
N GLU A 165 3.35 8.34 -2.38
CA GLU A 165 4.14 9.33 -3.12
C GLU A 165 3.80 10.76 -2.66
N SER A 166 2.50 11.10 -2.57
CA SER A 166 2.03 12.39 -2.06
C SER A 166 2.50 12.66 -0.62
N ILE A 167 2.40 11.68 0.28
CA ILE A 167 2.89 11.81 1.66
C ILE A 167 4.39 12.08 1.69
N THR A 168 5.18 11.36 0.88
CA THR A 168 6.62 11.59 0.80
C THR A 168 6.93 12.97 0.22
N ASN A 169 6.21 13.42 -0.82
CA ASN A 169 6.37 14.73 -1.43
C ASN A 169 6.05 15.87 -0.45
N ILE A 170 4.95 15.77 0.30
CA ILE A 170 4.61 16.72 1.37
C ILE A 170 5.68 16.71 2.47
N GLY A 171 6.22 15.53 2.81
CA GLY A 171 7.35 15.39 3.74
C GLY A 171 8.60 16.14 3.26
N HIS A 172 8.98 15.95 1.99
CA HIS A 172 10.11 16.66 1.36
C HIS A 172 9.90 18.17 1.34
N LEU A 173 8.71 18.61 0.97
CA LEU A 173 8.35 20.02 0.94
C LEU A 173 8.37 20.66 2.34
N THR A 174 7.84 19.97 3.35
CA THR A 174 7.87 20.43 4.75
C THR A 174 9.31 20.56 5.25
N PHE A 175 10.18 19.63 4.88
CA PHE A 175 11.61 19.69 5.17
C PHE A 175 12.28 20.89 4.46
N SER A 176 11.98 21.13 3.18
CA SER A 176 12.49 22.28 2.44
C SER A 176 12.07 23.61 3.07
N ILE A 177 10.79 23.75 3.46
CA ILE A 177 10.30 24.93 4.19
C ILE A 177 11.05 25.13 5.51
N HIS A 178 11.31 24.04 6.25
CA HIS A 178 12.09 24.12 7.49
C HIS A 178 13.54 24.56 7.25
N LYS A 179 14.20 23.97 6.25
CA LYS A 179 15.55 24.32 5.83
C LYS A 179 15.63 25.78 5.41
N LEU A 180 14.69 26.26 4.60
CA LEU A 180 14.61 27.66 4.18
C LEU A 180 14.45 28.60 5.36
N ARG A 181 13.59 28.25 6.33
CA ARG A 181 13.44 29.04 7.57
C ARG A 181 14.74 29.14 8.36
N LEU A 182 15.50 28.04 8.45
CA LEU A 182 16.80 28.02 9.13
C LEU A 182 17.84 28.84 8.37
N SER A 183 17.90 28.70 7.04
CA SER A 183 18.80 29.48 6.18
C SER A 183 18.51 30.97 6.28
N LEU A 184 17.23 31.38 6.20
CA LEU A 184 16.83 32.77 6.35
C LEU A 184 17.18 33.32 7.73
N ARG A 185 16.98 32.53 8.79
CA ARG A 185 17.41 32.90 10.16
C ARG A 185 18.92 33.09 10.26
N LYS A 186 19.70 32.27 9.56
CA LYS A 186 21.16 32.39 9.51
C LYS A 186 21.57 33.68 8.80
N VAL A 187 20.99 33.97 7.63
CA VAL A 187 21.19 35.24 6.88
C VAL A 187 20.85 36.45 7.75
N MET A 188 19.76 36.38 8.52
CA MET A 188 19.38 37.43 9.47
C MET A 188 20.44 37.64 10.56
N ASN A 189 21.03 36.58 11.11
CA ASN A 189 22.10 36.70 12.11
C ASN A 189 23.40 37.25 11.50
N ASP A 190 23.73 36.84 10.27
CA ASP A 190 24.96 37.24 9.57
C ASP A 190 24.89 38.69 9.05
N SER A 191 23.69 39.22 8.78
CA SER A 191 23.45 40.63 8.37
C SER A 191 23.84 41.67 9.43
N ILE A 192 24.08 41.25 10.67
CA ILE A 192 24.54 42.12 11.77
C ILE A 192 26.02 42.50 11.59
N LEU A 193 26.77 41.79 10.71
CA LEU A 193 28.19 42.05 10.46
C LEU A 193 28.43 42.70 9.06
N PRO A 194 28.97 43.94 8.99
CA PRO A 194 29.01 44.74 7.76
C PRO A 194 29.94 44.22 6.66
N ALA A 195 30.88 43.31 6.98
CA ALA A 195 31.84 42.77 6.01
C ALA A 195 31.27 41.67 5.09
N SER A 196 30.01 41.25 5.29
CA SER A 196 29.40 40.10 4.62
C SER A 196 28.21 40.45 3.72
N ALA A 197 28.04 41.71 3.32
CA ALA A 197 26.84 42.16 2.61
C ALA A 197 26.62 41.46 1.25
N GLU A 198 27.65 41.31 0.42
CA GLU A 198 27.54 40.71 -0.93
C GLU A 198 27.27 39.20 -0.90
N LYS A 199 27.86 38.49 0.07
CA LYS A 199 27.61 37.06 0.30
C LYS A 199 26.20 36.82 0.86
N VAL A 200 25.73 37.74 1.70
CA VAL A 200 24.37 37.72 2.28
C VAL A 200 23.32 38.00 1.21
N THR A 201 23.55 38.91 0.26
CA THR A 201 22.59 39.17 -0.83
C THR A 201 22.52 38.01 -1.85
N MET A 202 23.65 37.39 -2.19
CA MET A 202 23.66 36.21 -3.07
C MET A 202 22.91 35.02 -2.45
N THR A 203 23.21 34.69 -1.19
CA THR A 203 22.51 33.62 -0.46
C THR A 203 21.02 33.91 -0.26
N LEU A 204 20.63 35.17 -0.13
CA LEU A 204 19.22 35.58 -0.06
C LEU A 204 18.48 35.40 -1.39
N ASN A 205 19.13 35.69 -2.53
CA ASN A 205 18.55 35.41 -3.85
C ASN A 205 18.37 33.90 -4.10
N ASP A 206 19.33 33.07 -3.65
CA ASP A 206 19.19 31.60 -3.70
C ASP A 206 17.98 31.13 -2.88
N ILE A 207 17.76 31.73 -1.71
CA ILE A 207 16.57 31.48 -0.87
C ILE A 207 15.29 31.87 -1.60
N PHE A 208 15.23 33.04 -2.27
CA PHE A 208 14.06 33.44 -3.05
C PHE A 208 13.73 32.45 -4.16
N HIS A 209 14.73 31.98 -4.91
CA HIS A 209 14.52 30.98 -5.95
C HIS A 209 14.03 29.63 -5.40
N GLU A 210 14.59 29.15 -4.28
CA GLU A 210 14.17 27.91 -3.64
C GLU A 210 12.75 28.06 -3.02
N VAL A 211 12.40 29.24 -2.52
CA VAL A 211 11.06 29.59 -2.01
C VAL A 211 10.01 29.59 -3.13
N ASP A 212 10.28 30.20 -4.28
CA ASP A 212 9.38 30.19 -5.44
C ASP A 212 9.20 28.78 -6.01
N HIS A 213 10.25 27.96 -5.99
CA HIS A 213 10.18 26.56 -6.38
C HIS A 213 9.25 25.76 -5.43
N VAL A 214 9.40 25.93 -4.12
CA VAL A 214 8.54 25.32 -3.09
C VAL A 214 7.09 25.79 -3.23
N LYS A 215 6.86 27.09 -3.52
CA LYS A 215 5.53 27.65 -3.78
C LYS A 215 4.85 27.01 -4.99
N THR A 216 5.62 26.82 -6.06
CA THR A 216 5.13 26.20 -7.29
C THR A 216 4.81 24.72 -7.04
N ALA A 217 5.70 24.00 -6.36
CA ALA A 217 5.51 22.59 -6.00
C ALA A 217 4.28 22.36 -5.10
N LEU A 218 4.01 23.26 -4.16
CA LEU A 218 2.80 23.26 -3.33
C LEU A 218 1.54 23.41 -4.16
N ARG A 219 1.53 24.39 -5.07
CA ARG A 219 0.36 24.67 -5.91
C ARG A 219 0.11 23.59 -6.95
N SER A 220 1.15 22.90 -7.40
CA SER A 220 1.04 21.76 -8.30
C SER A 220 0.75 20.44 -7.57
N SER A 221 0.76 20.42 -6.23
CA SER A 221 0.37 19.22 -5.48
C SER A 221 -1.15 19.05 -5.58
N ILE A 222 -1.57 18.06 -6.37
CA ILE A 222 -2.97 17.77 -6.65
C ILE A 222 -3.68 17.44 -5.34
N PRO A 223 -4.84 18.06 -5.02
CA PRO A 223 -5.58 17.71 -3.83
C PRO A 223 -5.99 16.23 -3.88
N VAL A 224 -5.84 15.53 -2.76
CA VAL A 224 -6.35 14.17 -2.57
C VAL A 224 -7.88 14.24 -2.69
N SER A 225 -8.38 14.05 -3.89
CA SER A 225 -9.81 13.90 -4.14
C SER A 225 -10.28 12.58 -3.53
N LEU A 226 -10.70 12.66 -2.27
CA LEU A 226 -11.63 11.70 -1.68
C LEU A 226 -13.01 12.37 -1.67
N SER A 227 -13.95 11.72 -2.38
CA SER A 227 -15.35 12.10 -2.64
C SER A 227 -15.51 12.93 -3.93
N ALA A 228 -15.84 12.36 -5.10
CA ALA A 228 -17.06 11.60 -5.35
C ALA A 228 -18.20 12.13 -4.47
N ALA A 229 -18.74 13.29 -4.83
CA ALA A 229 -20.07 13.66 -4.38
C ALA A 229 -21.03 12.57 -4.90
N PRO A 230 -21.73 11.80 -4.04
CA PRO A 230 -23.00 11.29 -4.48
C PRO A 230 -23.93 12.50 -4.50
N ASP A 231 -24.43 12.84 -5.69
CA ASP A 231 -25.61 13.68 -5.81
C ASP A 231 -26.69 13.10 -4.90
N GLU A 232 -27.00 13.78 -3.80
CA GLU A 232 -28.34 13.73 -3.22
C GLU A 232 -29.24 14.54 -4.17
N ALA A 233 -29.56 13.96 -5.32
CA ALA A 233 -30.64 14.40 -6.18
C ALA A 233 -31.76 13.35 -6.09
N SER A 234 -32.65 13.60 -5.15
CA SER A 234 -34.01 13.08 -5.16
C SER A 234 -34.69 13.35 -6.49
N CYS A 235 -35.40 12.33 -7.00
CA CYS A 235 -36.55 12.36 -7.92
C CYS A 235 -36.54 13.25 -9.17
N GLU A 236 -36.78 12.55 -10.29
CA GLU A 236 -37.76 12.90 -11.34
C GLU A 236 -37.36 13.89 -12.46
N GLN A 237 -37.33 13.34 -13.68
CA GLN A 237 -37.97 13.85 -14.90
C GLN A 237 -37.87 15.36 -15.19
N ASN A 238 -37.05 15.74 -16.17
CA ASN A 238 -37.48 16.01 -17.56
C ASN A 238 -36.35 16.62 -18.39
N SER A 239 -36.48 16.39 -19.69
CA SER A 239 -35.66 16.85 -20.82
C SER A 239 -35.61 18.36 -21.03
N ASP A 240 -34.61 18.78 -21.83
CA ASP A 240 -34.36 20.11 -22.44
C ASP A 240 -33.88 21.23 -21.51
N ASP A 241 -32.60 21.62 -21.62
CA ASP A 241 -32.21 22.67 -22.56
C ASP A 241 -30.68 22.79 -22.69
N LEU A 242 -30.19 23.07 -23.90
CA LEU A 242 -28.78 23.33 -24.22
C LEU A 242 -28.36 24.75 -23.76
N ALA A 243 -27.28 24.86 -22.98
CA ALA A 243 -26.42 26.06 -22.99
C ALA A 243 -24.99 25.71 -22.53
N PRO A 244 -23.93 26.18 -23.23
CA PRO A 244 -22.56 25.94 -22.83
C PRO A 244 -22.13 27.00 -21.81
N HIS A 245 -22.14 26.68 -20.52
CA HIS A 245 -21.59 27.57 -19.50
C HIS A 245 -20.07 27.39 -19.42
N VAL A 246 -19.36 28.31 -20.11
CA VAL A 246 -17.95 28.58 -19.90
C VAL A 246 -17.84 29.31 -18.56
N ASP A 247 -17.55 28.58 -17.48
CA ASP A 247 -17.07 29.17 -16.23
C ASP A 247 -15.70 28.56 -15.88
N ALA A 248 -14.67 29.17 -16.48
CA ALA A 248 -13.33 29.14 -15.92
C ALA A 248 -13.29 30.06 -14.69
N SER A 249 -13.86 29.60 -13.57
CA SER A 249 -13.74 30.26 -12.28
C SER A 249 -13.11 29.28 -11.30
N GLY A 250 -11.77 29.36 -11.24
CA GLY A 250 -10.91 28.57 -10.37
C GLY A 250 -11.10 28.94 -8.91
N ASN A 251 -12.21 28.49 -8.33
CA ASN A 251 -12.34 28.30 -6.90
C ASN A 251 -12.10 26.82 -6.60
N GLU A 252 -10.93 26.34 -6.99
CA GLU A 252 -10.43 25.05 -6.54
C GLU A 252 -10.17 25.22 -5.04
N LYS A 253 -11.11 24.73 -4.22
CA LYS A 253 -11.01 24.73 -2.77
C LYS A 253 -9.79 23.90 -2.40
N LEU A 254 -8.64 24.57 -2.29
CA LEU A 254 -7.37 23.96 -1.93
C LEU A 254 -7.57 23.13 -0.67
N ASP A 255 -6.98 21.93 -0.64
CA ASP A 255 -6.94 21.11 0.55
C ASP A 255 -6.40 21.97 1.73
N PRO A 256 -7.03 21.98 2.91
CA PRO A 256 -6.56 22.74 4.06
C PRO A 256 -5.07 22.60 4.34
N ILE A 257 -4.46 21.45 4.05
CA ILE A 257 -3.02 21.22 4.23
C ILE A 257 -2.20 22.02 3.20
N THR A 258 -2.58 21.96 1.91
CA THR A 258 -1.95 22.75 0.85
C THR A 258 -2.13 24.26 1.06
N ALA A 259 -3.30 24.68 1.55
CA ALA A 259 -3.57 26.07 1.90
C ALA A 259 -2.63 26.59 3.00
N VAL A 260 -2.49 25.85 4.10
CA VAL A 260 -1.55 26.18 5.19
C VAL A 260 -0.11 26.18 4.69
N GLY A 261 0.27 25.22 3.83
CA GLY A 261 1.58 25.19 3.20
C GLY A 261 1.87 26.45 2.38
N CYS A 262 0.90 26.93 1.61
CA CYS A 262 1.03 28.18 0.84
C CYS A 262 1.18 29.40 1.75
N GLU A 263 0.39 29.50 2.83
CA GLU A 263 0.52 30.57 3.82
C GLU A 263 1.92 30.60 4.47
N MET A 264 2.47 29.42 4.82
CA MET A 264 3.82 29.31 5.40
C MET A 264 4.91 29.82 4.46
N VAL A 265 4.76 29.57 3.15
CA VAL A 265 5.70 30.04 2.13
C VAL A 265 5.57 31.54 1.90
N GLU A 266 4.34 32.08 1.90
CA GLU A 266 4.10 33.52 1.81
C GLU A 266 4.71 34.29 3.00
N LEU A 267 4.63 33.74 4.22
CA LEU A 267 5.33 34.29 5.38
C LEU A 267 6.85 34.27 5.22
N LEU A 268 7.42 33.24 4.59
CA LEU A 268 8.86 33.17 4.32
C LEU A 268 9.30 34.20 3.28
N ILE A 269 8.49 34.44 2.24
CA ILE A 269 8.72 35.49 1.23
C ILE A 269 8.74 36.86 1.93
N LEU A 270 7.71 37.17 2.71
CA LEU A 270 7.62 38.45 3.44
C LEU A 270 8.81 38.64 4.40
N ALA A 271 9.22 37.58 5.10
CA ALA A 271 10.38 37.65 5.99
C ALA A 271 11.69 37.87 5.21
N ALA A 272 11.84 37.26 4.04
CA ALA A 272 13.01 37.45 3.18
C ALA A 272 13.08 38.87 2.59
N GLU A 273 11.94 39.42 2.15
CA GLU A 273 11.82 40.80 1.69
C GLU A 273 12.18 41.79 2.81
N LEU A 274 11.69 41.56 4.03
CA LEU A 274 12.02 42.41 5.17
C LEU A 274 13.52 42.38 5.51
N VAL A 275 14.19 41.23 5.38
CA VAL A 275 15.65 41.14 5.54
C VAL A 275 16.38 41.88 4.41
N LYS A 276 15.91 41.76 3.17
CA LYS A 276 16.44 42.50 2.01
C LYS A 276 16.33 44.02 2.20
N ASP A 277 15.19 44.52 2.67
CA ASP A 277 14.95 45.94 2.90
C ASP A 277 15.83 46.50 4.03
N LYS A 278 16.05 45.72 5.08
CA LYS A 278 17.00 46.06 6.16
C LYS A 278 18.44 46.20 5.66
N LEU A 279 18.87 45.34 4.74
CA LEU A 279 20.19 45.43 4.11
C LEU A 279 20.31 46.73 3.27
N ILE A 280 19.30 47.07 2.49
CA ILE A 280 19.30 48.27 1.62
C ILE A 280 19.27 49.57 2.45
N THR A 281 18.45 49.60 3.51
CA THR A 281 18.35 50.76 4.41
C THR A 281 19.58 50.92 5.31
N GLY A 282 20.18 49.83 5.78
CA GLY A 282 21.43 49.84 6.54
C GLY A 282 22.62 50.38 5.72
N VAL A 283 22.74 49.97 4.45
CA VAL A 283 23.76 50.51 3.52
C VAL A 283 23.58 52.01 3.31
N SER A 284 22.33 52.47 3.17
CA SER A 284 22.00 53.89 2.97
C SER A 284 22.33 54.77 4.18
N SER A 285 22.22 54.23 5.41
CA SER A 285 22.60 54.91 6.65
C SER A 285 24.10 54.94 6.95
N SER A 286 24.91 54.12 6.27
CA SER A 286 26.38 54.10 6.40
C SER A 286 27.12 55.00 5.41
N LEU A 287 26.38 55.57 4.44
CA LEU A 287 26.88 56.43 3.37
C LEU A 287 26.50 57.91 3.53
N SER A 288 25.78 58.26 4.62
CA SER A 288 25.46 59.64 5.00
C SER A 288 26.12 60.01 6.32
#